data_AF-A0A167P095-F1
#
_entry.id   AF-A0A167P095-F1
#
_cell.length_a   1.000
_cell.length_b   1.000
_cell.length_c   1.000
_cell.angle_alpha   90.00
_cell.angle_beta   90.00
_cell.angle_gamma   90.00
#
_symmetry.space_group_name_H-M   'P 1'
#
loop_
_entity.id
_entity.type
_entity.pdbx_description
1 polymer ?
#
loop_
_entity_poly.entity_id
_entity_poly.type
_entity_poly.pdbx_seq_one_letter_code
_entity_poly.pdbx_strand_id
1 'polypeptide(L)'
;MTPEQKATFEAFSKYDFDNDTRFQSGVSSLMNRYKKESIDSDDILERAQWFYYTKFVEPFDLDAFREWKAKKEADVDQEQKRFTFQELVEMIETGKEIPGIKQIPNTLNEGTPSQPKLNVRRKPWESVTE
;
A
#
# COMPACT_ATOMS: atom_id res chain seq x y z
N MET A 1 18.80 7.64 -4.36
CA MET A 1 17.42 7.91 -4.81
C MET A 1 17.09 9.37 -4.59
N THR A 2 16.89 10.13 -5.67
CA THR A 2 16.43 11.54 -5.54
C THR A 2 14.95 11.60 -5.18
N PRO A 3 14.46 12.67 -4.54
CA PRO A 3 13.04 12.83 -4.23
C PRO A 3 12.17 12.85 -5.49
N GLU A 4 12.70 13.38 -6.60
CA GLU A 4 12.04 13.41 -7.91
C GLU A 4 11.83 11.99 -8.45
N GLN A 5 12.85 11.14 -8.44
CA GLN A 5 12.74 9.73 -8.85
C GLN A 5 11.69 8.97 -8.03
N LYS A 6 11.65 9.22 -6.71
CA LYS A 6 10.64 8.60 -5.84
C LYS A 6 9.22 9.00 -6.25
N ALA A 7 9.01 10.27 -6.60
CA ALA A 7 7.71 10.75 -7.06
C ALA A 7 7.29 10.08 -8.38
N THR A 8 8.20 9.98 -9.35
CA THR A 8 7.95 9.28 -10.62
C THR A 8 7.60 7.81 -10.41
N PHE A 9 8.29 7.11 -9.51
CA PHE A 9 8.02 5.69 -9.22
C PHE A 9 6.66 5.50 -8.54
N GLU A 10 6.27 6.40 -7.63
CA GLU A 10 4.94 6.39 -7.05
C GLU A 10 3.85 6.70 -8.08
N ALA A 11 4.12 7.62 -9.01
CA ALA A 11 3.20 7.93 -10.11
C ALA A 11 3.04 6.74 -11.07
N PHE A 12 4.15 6.08 -11.44
CA PHE A 12 4.14 4.86 -12.24
C PHE A 12 3.33 3.75 -11.57
N SER A 13 3.54 3.51 -10.27
CA SER A 13 2.80 2.48 -9.51
C SER A 13 1.31 2.79 -9.34
N LYS A 14 0.90 4.05 -9.44
CA LYS A 14 -0.50 4.49 -9.36
C LYS A 14 -1.16 4.63 -10.74
N TYR A 15 -0.40 4.48 -11.82
CA TYR A 15 -0.91 4.65 -13.17
C TYR A 15 -1.88 3.52 -13.52
N ASP A 16 -3.03 3.90 -14.08
CA ASP A 16 -4.07 2.95 -14.47
C ASP A 16 -3.80 2.42 -15.89
N PHE A 17 -2.99 1.37 -15.96
CA PHE A 17 -2.70 0.67 -17.20
C PHE A 17 -3.89 -0.14 -17.74
N ASP A 18 -4.88 -0.46 -16.89
CA ASP A 18 -6.03 -1.29 -17.28
C ASP A 18 -7.04 -0.50 -18.11
N ASN A 19 -7.22 0.79 -17.81
CA ASN A 19 -8.11 1.67 -18.57
C ASN A 19 -7.45 2.33 -19.79
N ASP A 20 -6.12 2.19 -19.98
CA ASP A 20 -5.42 2.78 -21.12
C ASP A 20 -5.55 1.91 -22.39
N THR A 21 -6.43 2.33 -23.30
CA THR A 21 -6.70 1.61 -24.55
C THR A 21 -5.47 1.47 -25.45
N ARG A 22 -4.58 2.47 -25.48
CA ARG A 22 -3.37 2.43 -26.32
C ARG A 22 -2.42 1.38 -25.81
N PHE A 23 -2.22 1.34 -24.50
CA PHE A 23 -1.40 0.34 -23.84
C PHE A 23 -1.95 -1.08 -24.05
N GLN A 24 -3.24 -1.30 -23.77
CA GLN A 24 -3.88 -2.61 -23.86
C GLN A 24 -3.82 -3.20 -25.28
N SER A 25 -4.02 -2.37 -26.31
CA SER A 25 -3.90 -2.81 -27.70
C SER A 25 -2.47 -3.28 -28.05
N GLY A 26 -1.46 -2.59 -27.53
CA GLY A 26 -0.05 -2.96 -27.70
C GLY A 26 0.32 -4.23 -26.95
N VAL A 27 -0.08 -4.34 -25.68
CA VAL A 27 0.22 -5.50 -24.82
C VAL A 27 -0.49 -6.76 -25.30
N SER A 28 -1.71 -6.67 -25.84
CA SER A 28 -2.39 -7.86 -26.40
C SER A 28 -1.59 -8.51 -27.52
N SER A 29 -0.98 -7.70 -28.40
CA SER A 29 -0.10 -8.17 -29.47
C SER A 29 1.22 -8.72 -28.92
N LEU A 30 1.74 -8.08 -27.86
CA LEU A 30 2.93 -8.49 -27.13
C LEU A 30 2.76 -9.87 -26.50
N MET A 31 1.68 -10.07 -25.75
CA MET A 31 1.41 -11.29 -25.01
C MET A 31 1.17 -12.47 -25.93
N ASN A 32 0.47 -12.28 -27.05
CA ASN A 32 0.26 -13.37 -28.01
C ASN A 32 1.57 -13.89 -28.62
N ARG A 33 2.56 -13.01 -28.83
CA ARG A 33 3.87 -13.40 -29.37
C ARG A 33 4.69 -14.19 -28.36
N TYR A 34 4.66 -13.79 -27.09
CA TYR A 34 5.46 -14.40 -26.03
C TYR A 34 4.82 -15.61 -25.37
N LYS A 35 3.50 -15.78 -25.49
CA LYS A 35 2.80 -17.01 -25.10
C LYS A 35 3.37 -18.25 -25.79
N LYS A 36 3.95 -18.07 -26.98
CA LYS A 36 4.62 -19.14 -27.73
C LYS A 36 6.02 -19.49 -27.20
N GLU A 37 6.64 -18.60 -26.44
CA GLU A 37 8.06 -18.66 -26.09
C GLU A 37 8.32 -19.08 -24.63
N SER A 38 7.26 -19.44 -23.88
CA SER A 38 7.31 -19.91 -22.48
C SER A 38 8.02 -18.97 -21.48
N ILE A 39 8.18 -17.70 -21.84
CA ILE A 39 8.70 -16.66 -20.95
C ILE A 39 7.64 -16.29 -19.92
N ASP A 40 8.07 -15.99 -18.69
CA ASP A 40 7.20 -15.53 -17.62
C ASP A 40 6.40 -14.30 -18.06
N SER A 41 5.07 -14.42 -18.04
CA SER A 41 4.16 -13.39 -18.52
C SER A 41 4.21 -12.11 -17.69
N ASP A 42 4.52 -12.23 -16.40
CA ASP A 42 4.53 -11.09 -15.48
C ASP A 42 5.72 -10.17 -15.76
N ASP A 43 6.88 -10.78 -15.98
CA ASP A 43 8.15 -10.11 -16.27
C ASP A 43 8.14 -9.38 -17.62
N ILE A 44 7.29 -9.83 -18.55
CA ILE A 44 7.01 -9.16 -19.83
C ILE A 44 6.06 -7.99 -19.64
N LEU A 45 5.04 -8.16 -18.80
CA LEU A 45 4.07 -7.11 -18.50
C LEU A 45 4.75 -5.92 -17.84
N GLU A 46 5.60 -6.16 -16.84
CA GLU A 46 6.35 -5.10 -16.15
C GLU A 46 7.23 -4.31 -17.13
N ARG A 47 7.96 -5.00 -18.03
CA ARG A 47 8.79 -4.36 -19.06
C ARG A 47 7.95 -3.55 -20.05
N ALA A 48 6.77 -4.03 -20.41
CA ALA A 48 5.86 -3.32 -21.30
C ALA A 48 5.31 -2.05 -20.65
N GLN A 49 4.87 -2.13 -19.40
CA GLN A 49 4.40 -1.00 -18.61
C GLN A 49 5.50 0.07 -18.50
N TRP A 50 6.71 -0.34 -18.12
CA TRP A 50 7.87 0.55 -18.06
C TRP A 50 8.17 1.20 -19.42
N PHE A 51 8.22 0.42 -20.50
CA PHE A 51 8.51 0.95 -21.84
C PHE A 51 7.46 1.97 -22.30
N TYR A 52 6.18 1.72 -21.99
CA TYR A 52 5.11 2.66 -22.30
C TYR A 52 5.27 3.94 -21.50
N TYR A 53 5.45 3.83 -20.19
CA TYR A 53 5.53 5.00 -19.30
C TYR A 53 6.75 5.88 -19.61
N THR A 54 7.91 5.26 -19.84
CA THR A 54 9.14 5.99 -20.23
C THR A 54 9.03 6.68 -21.58
N LYS A 55 8.22 6.14 -22.49
CA LYS A 55 8.02 6.70 -23.83
C LYS A 55 7.02 7.87 -23.87
N PHE A 56 5.99 7.84 -23.03
CA PHE A 56 4.86 8.79 -23.13
C PHE A 56 4.69 9.73 -21.94
N VAL A 57 5.23 9.39 -20.77
CA VAL A 57 5.05 10.18 -19.54
C VAL A 57 6.37 10.77 -19.09
N GLU A 58 7.28 9.92 -18.61
CA GLU A 58 8.54 10.37 -18.03
C GLU A 58 9.58 9.24 -18.07
N PRO A 59 10.80 9.47 -18.59
CA PRO A 59 11.84 8.46 -18.62
C PRO A 59 12.42 8.24 -17.22
N PHE A 60 12.54 6.98 -16.82
CA PHE A 60 13.17 6.59 -15.56
C PHE A 60 13.83 5.22 -15.66
N ASP A 61 14.72 4.94 -14.71
CA ASP A 61 15.52 3.72 -14.66
C ASP A 61 14.74 2.55 -14.04
N LEU A 62 14.65 1.43 -14.77
CA LEU A 62 13.92 0.23 -14.37
C LEU A 62 14.59 -0.46 -13.18
N ASP A 63 15.92 -0.54 -13.17
CA ASP A 63 16.68 -1.22 -12.10
C ASP A 63 16.54 -0.43 -10.79
N ALA A 64 16.61 0.91 -10.86
CA ALA A 64 16.36 1.76 -9.70
C ALA A 64 14.92 1.62 -9.16
N PHE A 65 13.93 1.43 -10.04
CA PHE A 65 12.54 1.17 -9.63
C PHE A 65 12.39 -0.18 -8.92
N ARG A 66 13.07 -1.24 -9.42
CA ARG A 66 13.07 -2.56 -8.78
C ARG A 66 13.66 -2.52 -7.39
N GLU A 67 14.79 -1.84 -7.21
CA GLU A 67 15.40 -1.64 -5.89
C GLU A 67 14.47 -0.88 -4.93
N TRP A 68 13.81 0.17 -5.42
CA TRP A 68 12.84 0.93 -4.63
C TRP A 68 11.61 0.10 -4.27
N LYS A 69 11.05 -0.67 -5.20
CA LYS A 69 9.89 -1.55 -4.98
C LYS A 69 10.22 -2.59 -3.91
N ALA A 70 11.38 -3.25 -4.02
CA ALA A 70 11.86 -4.21 -3.03
C ALA A 70 12.06 -3.58 -1.65
N LYS A 71 12.65 -2.38 -1.58
CA LYS A 71 12.81 -1.64 -0.32
C LYS A 71 11.46 -1.23 0.28
N LYS A 72 10.50 -0.82 -0.54
CA LYS A 72 9.16 -0.41 -0.12
C LYS A 72 8.36 -1.61 0.41
N GLU A 73 8.43 -2.75 -0.26
CA GLU A 73 7.81 -3.99 0.22
C GLU A 73 8.40 -4.41 1.58
N ALA A 74 9.73 -4.29 1.75
CA ALA A 74 10.37 -4.56 3.03
C ALA A 74 9.93 -3.61 4.16
N ASP A 75 9.65 -2.34 3.86
CA ASP A 75 9.21 -1.33 4.84
C ASP A 75 7.74 -1.51 5.23
N VAL A 76 6.86 -1.82 4.27
CA VAL A 76 5.44 -2.13 4.53
C VAL A 76 5.32 -3.37 5.42
N ASP A 77 6.16 -4.37 5.20
CA ASP A 77 6.15 -5.59 5.99
C ASP A 77 6.64 -5.36 7.43
N GLN A 78 7.41 -4.30 7.71
CA GLN A 78 7.77 -3.92 9.10
C GLN A 78 6.57 -3.30 9.84
N GLU A 79 5.79 -2.44 9.19
CA GLU A 79 4.65 -1.76 9.83
C GLU A 79 3.47 -2.71 10.06
N GLN A 80 3.30 -3.73 9.22
CA GLN A 80 2.29 -4.78 9.36
C GLN A 80 2.86 -6.13 9.81
N LYS A 81 4.09 -6.17 10.35
CA LYS A 81 4.69 -7.42 10.81
C LYS A 81 3.86 -8.01 11.94
N ARG A 82 3.19 -9.13 11.67
CA ARG A 82 2.47 -9.92 12.67
C ARG A 82 3.48 -10.85 13.34
N PHE A 83 3.95 -10.49 14.53
CA PHE A 83 4.84 -11.35 15.32
C PHE A 83 4.11 -12.61 15.79
N THR A 84 4.83 -13.73 15.88
CA THR A 84 4.26 -14.95 16.48
C THR A 84 4.11 -14.77 17.99
N PHE A 85 3.27 -15.60 18.62
CA PHE A 85 3.09 -15.54 20.08
C PHE A 85 4.41 -15.74 20.83
N GLN A 86 5.26 -16.66 20.36
CA GLN A 86 6.56 -16.93 20.99
C GLN A 86 7.50 -15.72 20.90
N GLU A 87 7.54 -15.07 19.76
CA GLU A 87 8.37 -13.90 19.50
C GLU A 87 7.88 -12.70 20.34
N LEU A 88 6.56 -12.54 20.48
CA LEU A 88 5.97 -11.55 21.38
C LEU A 88 6.32 -11.80 22.85
N VAL A 89 6.27 -13.06 23.31
CA VAL A 89 6.66 -13.42 24.68
C VAL A 89 8.13 -13.08 24.91
N GLU A 90 9.02 -13.46 23.99
CA GLU A 90 10.44 -13.14 24.08
C GLU A 90 10.67 -11.61 24.11
N MET A 91 9.93 -10.85 23.30
CA MET A 91 10.02 -9.38 23.32
C MET A 91 9.59 -8.78 24.66
N ILE A 92 8.54 -9.33 25.28
CA ILE A 92 8.09 -8.90 26.61
C ILE A 92 9.13 -9.27 27.67
N GLU A 93 9.67 -10.48 27.64
CA GLU A 93 10.69 -10.96 28.58
C GLU A 93 12.00 -10.18 28.47
N THR A 94 12.40 -9.83 27.24
CA THR A 94 13.61 -9.03 26.96
C THR A 94 13.40 -7.53 27.13
N GLY A 95 12.15 -7.07 27.34
CA GLY A 95 11.80 -5.66 27.49
C GLY A 95 11.94 -4.84 26.20
N LYS A 96 11.92 -5.48 25.03
CA LYS A 96 11.97 -4.79 23.73
C LYS A 96 10.64 -4.12 23.43
N GLU A 97 10.68 -2.97 22.78
CA GLU A 97 9.48 -2.24 22.37
C GLU A 97 8.68 -3.05 21.35
N ILE A 98 7.37 -3.15 21.58
CA ILE A 98 6.47 -3.83 20.65
C ILE A 98 6.10 -2.84 19.54
N PRO A 99 6.46 -3.12 18.28
CA PRO A 99 6.17 -2.23 17.17
C PRO A 99 4.65 -2.12 16.95
N GLY A 100 4.20 -0.94 16.52
CA GLY A 100 2.79 -0.66 16.27
C GLY A 100 1.96 -0.23 17.48
N ILE A 101 2.52 -0.26 18.71
CA ILE A 101 1.82 0.27 19.90
C ILE A 101 1.96 1.79 19.96
N LYS A 102 0.82 2.50 19.94
CA LYS A 102 0.79 3.96 20.16
C LYS A 102 1.06 4.25 21.63
N GLN A 103 2.11 5.01 21.92
CA GLN A 103 2.40 5.47 23.29
C GLN A 103 1.30 6.43 23.75
N ILE A 104 0.54 6.02 24.76
CA ILE A 104 -0.46 6.88 25.40
C ILE A 104 0.24 7.62 26.53
N PRO A 105 0.42 8.96 26.43
CA PRO A 105 1.04 9.70 27.52
C PRO A 105 0.18 9.59 28.77
N ASN A 106 0.82 9.44 29.94
CA ASN A 106 0.14 9.40 31.24
C ASN A 106 -0.24 10.83 31.69
N THR A 107 -0.86 11.59 30.79
CA THR A 107 -1.31 12.96 30.97
C THR A 107 -2.82 12.99 30.81
N LEU A 108 -3.51 13.72 31.68
CA LEU A 108 -4.93 13.96 31.51
C LEU A 108 -5.15 14.82 30.25
N ASN A 109 -6.15 14.48 29.45
CA ASN A 109 -6.50 15.27 28.27
C ASN A 109 -6.98 16.66 28.70
N GLU A 110 -6.29 17.72 28.27
CA GLU A 110 -6.63 19.12 28.59
C GLU A 110 -7.71 19.70 27.66
N GLY A 111 -8.09 18.97 26.61
CA GLY A 111 -9.12 19.40 25.66
C GLY A 111 -10.52 19.43 26.26
N THR A 112 -11.39 20.29 25.72
CA THR A 112 -12.82 20.29 26.07
C THR A 112 -13.43 18.93 25.69
N PRO A 113 -14.17 18.27 26.59
CA PRO A 113 -14.82 17.00 26.28
C PRO A 113 -15.76 17.15 25.08
N SER A 114 -15.78 16.14 24.21
CA SER A 114 -16.69 16.13 23.07
C SER A 114 -18.13 16.01 23.55
N GLN A 115 -19.03 16.77 22.94
CA GLN A 115 -20.46 16.62 23.19
C GLN A 115 -21.03 15.45 22.37
N PRO A 116 -21.95 14.65 22.93
CA PRO A 116 -22.59 13.56 22.20
C PRO A 116 -23.44 14.13 21.05
N LYS A 117 -23.04 13.85 19.80
CA LYS A 117 -23.78 14.25 18.58
C LYS A 117 -24.71 13.17 18.04
N LEU A 118 -24.63 11.95 18.60
CA LEU A 118 -25.45 10.84 18.14
C LEU A 118 -26.88 10.97 18.69
N ASN A 119 -27.87 10.75 17.82
CA ASN A 119 -29.27 10.68 18.23
C ASN A 119 -29.47 9.41 19.08
N VAL A 120 -29.90 9.58 20.34
CA VAL A 120 -30.15 8.46 21.25
C VAL A 120 -31.36 7.69 20.73
N ARG A 121 -31.12 6.45 20.27
CA ARG A 121 -32.22 5.55 19.94
C ARG A 121 -33.03 5.28 21.19
N ARG A 122 -34.31 5.66 21.14
CA ARG A 122 -35.26 5.38 22.20
C ARG A 122 -35.40 3.89 22.40
N LYS A 123 -35.49 3.49 23.66
CA LYS A 123 -35.74 2.12 24.01
C LYS A 123 -37.21 1.78 23.69
N PRO A 124 -37.53 0.54 23.32
CA PRO A 124 -38.87 0.18 22.86
C PRO A 124 -39.98 0.41 23.91
N TRP A 125 -39.65 0.48 25.20
CA TRP A 125 -40.59 0.82 26.28
C TRP A 125 -40.84 2.32 26.46
N GLU A 126 -40.04 3.21 25.83
CA GLU A 126 -40.24 4.67 25.87
C GLU A 126 -41.24 5.18 24.83
N SER A 127 -41.60 4.33 23.85
CA SER A 127 -42.59 4.66 22.81
C SER A 127 -44.01 4.24 23.20
N VAL A 128 -44.20 3.61 24.37
CA VAL A 128 -45.49 3.12 24.84
C VAL A 128 -45.94 3.99 26.00
N THR A 129 -46.31 5.23 25.72
CA THR A 129 -47.05 6.09 26.65
C THR A 129 -48.13 6.83 25.87
N GLU A 130 -49.37 6.39 26.12
CA GLU A 130 -50.71 6.88 25.72
C GLU A 130 -50.99 7.23 24.24
#